data_AF-A0A964Q4D6-F1
#
_entry.id   AF-A0A964Q4D6-F1
#
_cell.length_a   1.000
_cell.length_b   1.000
_cell.length_c   1.000
_cell.angle_alpha   90.00
_cell.angle_beta   90.00
_cell.angle_gamma   90.00
#
_symmetry.space_group_name_H-M   'P 1'
#
loop_
_entity.id
_entity.type
_entity.pdbx_description
1 polymer ?
#
loop_
_entity_poly.entity_id
_entity_poly.type
_entity_poly.pdbx_seq_one_letter_code
_entity_poly.pdbx_strand_id
1 'polypeptide(L)'
;MRRLAIATLAWTTLAWPTPAGEILDKHIHDLSLLVSPAMPCVWPVGMTQHLVSPSKVFGPGPFQRNLIVIDEHTGTQWDAPAHFVPPPGSGLPGAGPMGLITGEKVPAWQFIGEACVIDISNKIDQAANGASFLITPEIVQAWEKKYRPLGPGDVVLFKSGYSDRYYKPLALGG
;
A
#
# COMPACT_ATOMS: atom_id res chain seq x y z
N MET A 1 0.62 -42.10 -56.01
CA MET A 1 0.41 -40.72 -55.55
C MET A 1 -0.27 -40.76 -54.20
N ARG A 2 0.46 -40.50 -53.10
CA ARG A 2 -0.09 -40.45 -51.75
C ARG A 2 -0.61 -39.03 -51.49
N ARG A 3 -1.92 -38.89 -51.25
CA ARG A 3 -2.53 -37.60 -50.88
C ARG A 3 -2.29 -37.38 -49.39
N LEU A 4 -1.55 -36.32 -49.07
CA LEU A 4 -1.32 -35.82 -47.72
C LEU A 4 -2.57 -35.02 -47.30
N ALA A 5 -3.27 -35.46 -46.26
CA ALA A 5 -4.35 -34.68 -45.65
C ALA A 5 -3.73 -33.78 -44.58
N ILE A 6 -3.79 -32.46 -44.78
CA ILE A 6 -3.43 -31.47 -43.77
C ILE A 6 -4.66 -31.28 -42.88
N ALA A 7 -4.59 -31.79 -41.65
CA ALA A 7 -5.57 -31.49 -40.62
C ALA A 7 -5.29 -30.08 -40.08
N THR A 8 -6.09 -29.10 -40.49
CA THR A 8 -6.13 -27.79 -39.83
C THR A 8 -6.76 -27.95 -38.44
N LEU A 9 -5.96 -27.86 -37.39
CA LEU A 9 -6.47 -27.66 -36.04
C LEU A 9 -7.06 -26.25 -35.94
N ALA A 10 -8.39 -26.16 -35.99
CA ALA A 10 -9.11 -24.95 -35.61
C ALA A 10 -8.91 -24.73 -34.10
N TRP A 11 -8.26 -23.63 -33.73
CA TRP A 11 -8.26 -23.15 -32.35
C TRP A 11 -9.66 -22.64 -32.04
N THR A 12 -10.47 -23.46 -31.39
CA THR A 12 -11.66 -22.95 -30.69
C THR A 12 -11.16 -22.02 -29.60
N THR A 13 -11.47 -20.74 -29.71
CA THR A 13 -11.35 -19.78 -28.61
C THR A 13 -12.19 -20.29 -27.46
N LEU A 14 -11.58 -20.99 -26.50
CA LEU A 14 -12.20 -21.16 -25.19
C LEU A 14 -12.30 -19.75 -24.61
N ALA A 15 -13.50 -19.17 -24.68
CA ALA A 15 -13.83 -18.01 -23.88
C ALA A 15 -13.56 -18.38 -22.43
N TRP A 16 -12.70 -17.61 -21.77
CA TRP A 16 -12.48 -17.73 -20.34
C TRP A 16 -13.86 -17.58 -19.67
N PRO A 17 -14.29 -18.50 -18.81
CA PRO A 17 -15.52 -18.28 -18.06
C PRO A 17 -15.35 -16.99 -17.27
N THR A 18 -16.17 -15.99 -17.59
CA THR A 18 -16.31 -14.79 -16.78
C THR A 18 -16.72 -15.25 -15.40
N PRO A 19 -15.94 -14.97 -14.33
CA PRO A 19 -16.36 -15.33 -12.98
C PRO A 19 -17.76 -14.76 -12.74
N ALA A 20 -18.71 -15.65 -12.46
CA ALA A 20 -20.06 -15.28 -12.07
C ALA A 20 -19.97 -14.68 -10.66
N GLY A 21 -19.77 -13.38 -10.62
CA GLY A 21 -19.60 -12.58 -9.42
C GLY A 21 -19.02 -11.24 -9.79
N GLU A 22 -19.85 -10.35 -10.35
CA GLU A 22 -19.53 -8.91 -10.31
C GLU A 22 -19.42 -8.54 -8.84
N ILE A 23 -18.19 -8.40 -8.34
CA ILE A 23 -17.98 -7.64 -7.11
C ILE A 23 -18.44 -6.23 -7.47
N LEU A 24 -19.65 -5.87 -7.06
CA LEU A 24 -20.19 -4.54 -7.24
C LEU A 24 -19.15 -3.55 -6.69
N ASP A 25 -18.63 -2.66 -7.54
CA ASP A 25 -17.61 -1.62 -7.25
C ASP A 25 -17.85 -0.85 -5.94
N LYS A 26 -19.07 -0.88 -5.42
CA LYS A 26 -19.53 -0.18 -4.22
C LYS A 26 -18.91 -0.68 -2.91
N HIS A 27 -18.17 -1.79 -2.92
CA HIS A 27 -17.59 -2.41 -1.72
C HIS A 27 -16.06 -2.42 -1.69
N ILE A 28 -15.40 -2.02 -2.78
CA ILE A 28 -13.94 -1.91 -2.84
C ILE A 28 -13.58 -0.43 -2.76
N HIS A 29 -12.88 -0.07 -1.69
CA HIS A 29 -12.34 1.27 -1.52
C HIS A 29 -10.83 1.20 -1.72
N ASP A 30 -10.32 1.91 -2.74
CA ASP A 30 -8.89 2.08 -2.91
C ASP A 30 -8.37 3.08 -1.86
N LEU A 31 -7.47 2.61 -1.00
CA LEU A 31 -6.79 3.41 0.02
C LEU A 31 -5.37 3.82 -0.42
N SER A 32 -5.02 3.55 -1.67
CA SER A 32 -3.71 3.84 -2.25
C SER A 32 -3.65 5.27 -2.76
N LEU A 33 -2.54 5.94 -2.48
CA LEU A 33 -2.24 7.24 -3.04
C LEU A 33 -1.51 7.09 -4.38
N LEU A 34 -1.68 8.06 -5.28
CA LEU A 34 -0.94 8.09 -6.54
C LEU A 34 0.56 8.24 -6.28
N VAL A 35 1.34 7.21 -6.60
CA VAL A 35 2.80 7.26 -6.58
C VAL A 35 3.32 7.80 -7.91
N SER A 36 4.02 8.93 -7.86
CA SER A 36 4.57 9.61 -9.03
C SER A 36 5.71 10.53 -8.62
N PRO A 37 6.72 10.77 -9.48
CA PRO A 37 7.81 11.71 -9.18
C PRO A 37 7.33 13.15 -8.87
N ALA A 38 6.10 13.50 -9.28
CA ALA A 38 5.49 14.79 -9.00
C ALA A 38 4.73 14.85 -7.67
N MET A 39 4.62 13.75 -6.93
CA MET A 39 3.86 13.64 -5.69
C MET A 39 4.81 13.50 -4.49
N PRO A 40 4.42 13.97 -3.29
CA PRO A 40 5.19 13.83 -2.05
C PRO A 40 5.10 12.38 -1.53
N CYS A 41 5.55 11.44 -2.35
CA CYS A 41 5.47 10.00 -2.10
C CYS A 41 6.74 9.43 -1.45
N VAL A 42 7.74 10.25 -1.15
CA VAL A 42 9.00 9.81 -0.53
C VAL A 42 9.30 10.66 0.68
N TRP A 43 9.99 10.09 1.67
CA TRP A 43 10.49 10.85 2.79
C TRP A 43 11.53 11.89 2.29
N PRO A 44 11.47 13.15 2.73
CA PRO A 44 12.31 14.21 2.18
C PRO A 44 13.80 14.08 2.50
N VAL A 45 14.21 13.16 3.39
CA VAL A 45 15.60 13.04 3.86
C VAL A 45 16.10 11.60 3.76
N GLY A 46 17.17 11.38 3.00
CA GLY A 46 17.93 10.12 3.02
C GLY A 46 17.33 8.94 2.26
N MET A 47 16.21 9.15 1.54
CA MET A 47 15.56 8.11 0.74
C MET A 47 15.81 8.26 -0.76
N THR A 48 15.86 7.12 -1.46
CA THR A 48 15.89 7.10 -2.92
C THR A 48 14.59 7.67 -3.47
N GLN A 49 14.69 8.66 -4.37
CA GLN A 49 13.52 9.26 -5.00
C GLN A 49 12.81 8.24 -5.89
N HIS A 50 11.46 8.33 -5.96
CA HIS A 50 10.70 7.54 -6.92
C HIS A 50 10.98 8.05 -8.34
N LEU A 51 11.55 7.17 -9.18
CA LEU A 51 11.90 7.51 -10.55
C LEU A 51 11.14 6.62 -11.53
N VAL A 52 10.61 7.25 -12.57
CA VAL A 52 10.01 6.57 -13.71
C VAL A 52 10.76 7.00 -14.96
N SER A 53 11.44 6.05 -15.60
CA SER A 53 12.13 6.27 -16.87
C SER A 53 11.37 5.56 -17.99
N PRO A 54 10.77 6.29 -18.95
CA PRO A 54 10.12 5.68 -20.10
C PRO A 54 11.10 4.79 -20.87
N SER A 55 10.80 3.49 -20.99
CA SER A 55 11.75 2.54 -21.57
C SER A 55 11.41 2.16 -23.01
N LYS A 56 10.12 1.97 -23.33
CA LYS A 56 9.69 1.52 -24.66
C LYS A 56 8.20 1.78 -24.89
N VAL A 57 7.87 2.25 -26.09
CA VAL A 57 6.53 2.17 -26.68
C VAL A 57 6.58 1.12 -27.80
N PHE A 58 5.61 0.21 -27.83
CA PHE A 58 5.48 -0.84 -28.84
C PHE A 58 4.35 -0.49 -29.81
N GLY A 59 4.68 -0.25 -31.08
CA GLY A 59 3.69 0.12 -32.09
C GLY A 59 2.83 -1.06 -32.59
N PRO A 60 1.79 -0.80 -33.40
CA PRO A 60 1.06 0.46 -33.56
C PRO A 60 0.07 0.75 -32.41
N GLY A 61 -0.04 -0.13 -31.40
CA GLY A 61 -0.95 0.02 -30.26
C GLY A 61 -0.38 0.86 -29.10
N PRO A 62 -1.18 1.16 -28.06
CA PRO A 62 -0.76 1.98 -26.91
C PRO A 62 0.02 1.18 -25.85
N PHE A 63 0.82 0.19 -26.27
CA PHE A 63 1.58 -0.63 -25.32
C PHE A 63 2.86 0.10 -24.93
N GLN A 64 3.09 0.26 -23.64
CA GLN A 64 4.29 0.91 -23.13
C GLN A 64 4.86 0.17 -21.93
N ARG A 65 6.17 0.37 -21.71
CA ARG A 65 6.89 -0.11 -20.53
C ARG A 65 7.78 0.99 -19.99
N ASN A 66 7.78 1.14 -18.68
CA ASN A 66 8.68 2.05 -17.97
C ASN A 66 9.61 1.23 -17.05
N LEU A 67 10.81 1.75 -16.83
CA LEU A 67 11.65 1.34 -15.70
C LEU A 67 11.22 2.15 -14.48
N ILE A 68 11.02 1.48 -13.35
CA ILE A 68 10.68 2.12 -12.08
C ILE A 68 11.81 1.83 -11.10
N VAL A 69 12.32 2.89 -10.47
CA VAL A 69 13.15 2.79 -9.26
C VAL A 69 12.28 3.26 -8.10
N ILE A 70 12.15 2.40 -7.10
CA ILE A 70 11.29 2.62 -5.94
C ILE A 70 12.02 2.10 -4.70
N ASP A 71 11.93 2.87 -3.62
CA ASP A 71 12.40 2.48 -2.29
C ASP A 71 11.28 1.78 -1.53
N GLU A 72 11.59 0.90 -0.57
CA GLU A 72 10.60 0.11 0.18
C GLU A 72 9.57 1.01 0.87
N HIS A 73 9.98 2.21 1.29
CA HIS A 73 9.13 3.18 1.99
C HIS A 73 8.67 4.35 1.09
N THR A 74 8.11 4.02 -0.08
CA THR A 74 7.53 5.00 -1.03
C THR A 74 6.00 4.91 -1.09
N GLY A 75 5.30 6.01 -0.84
CA GLY A 75 3.87 6.18 -1.05
C GLY A 75 3.01 5.49 0.02
N THR A 76 1.86 4.94 -0.40
CA THR A 76 1.10 4.02 0.46
C THR A 76 1.86 2.71 0.54
N GLN A 77 2.43 2.43 1.71
CA GLN A 77 3.35 1.31 1.95
C GLN A 77 2.92 0.52 3.19
N TRP A 78 3.70 -0.50 3.52
CA TRP A 78 3.58 -1.23 4.79
C TRP A 78 4.98 -1.52 5.34
N ASP A 79 5.11 -1.57 6.66
CA ASP A 79 6.40 -1.77 7.33
C ASP A 79 6.43 -3.14 8.02
N ALA A 80 7.38 -3.99 7.64
CA ALA A 80 7.63 -5.25 8.34
C ALA A 80 8.34 -4.98 9.69
N PRO A 81 8.21 -5.87 10.70
CA PRO A 81 8.80 -5.64 12.01
C PRO A 81 10.31 -5.36 12.01
N ALA A 82 11.07 -6.02 11.12
CA ALA A 82 12.50 -5.80 10.97
C ALA A 82 12.88 -4.36 10.53
N HIS A 83 11.92 -3.54 10.10
CA HIS A 83 12.17 -2.14 9.75
C HIS A 83 12.71 -1.32 10.93
N PHE A 84 12.22 -1.58 12.16
CA PHE A 84 12.68 -0.88 13.36
C PHE A 84 13.00 -1.79 14.55
N VAL A 85 12.48 -3.03 14.60
CA VAL A 85 12.79 -3.93 15.72
C VAL A 85 14.22 -4.46 15.52
N PRO A 86 15.14 -4.23 16.47
CA PRO A 86 16.48 -4.77 16.34
C PRO A 86 16.48 -6.31 16.42
N PRO A 87 17.34 -7.00 15.65
CA PRO A 87 17.41 -8.45 15.71
C PRO A 87 17.93 -8.92 17.07
N PRO A 88 17.59 -10.15 17.51
CA PRO A 88 18.12 -10.74 18.74
C PRO A 88 19.64 -10.72 18.76
N GLY A 89 20.23 -10.43 19.93
CA GLY A 89 21.68 -10.43 20.10
C GLY A 89 22.40 -9.17 19.59
N SER A 90 21.68 -8.19 19.01
CA SER A 90 22.26 -6.90 18.61
C SER A 90 22.73 -6.03 19.78
N GLY A 91 22.28 -6.29 21.01
CA GLY A 91 22.57 -5.48 22.19
C GLY A 91 21.81 -4.15 22.24
N LEU A 92 20.92 -3.87 21.27
CA LEU A 92 20.12 -2.67 21.23
C LEU A 92 18.85 -2.78 22.10
N PRO A 93 18.37 -1.67 22.71
CA PRO A 93 17.09 -1.65 23.41
C PRO A 93 15.95 -2.14 22.51
N GLY A 94 15.08 -3.00 23.04
CA GLY A 94 13.94 -3.54 22.30
C GLY A 94 14.29 -4.66 21.30
N ALA A 95 15.54 -5.14 21.29
CA ALA A 95 15.93 -6.28 20.46
C ALA A 95 15.10 -7.54 20.78
N GLY A 96 14.62 -8.22 19.75
CA GLY A 96 13.77 -9.40 19.94
C GLY A 96 13.50 -10.16 18.64
N PRO A 97 12.83 -11.34 18.72
CA PRO A 97 12.63 -12.22 17.58
C PRO A 97 11.93 -11.56 16.39
N MET A 98 11.09 -10.55 16.66
CA MET A 98 10.41 -9.77 15.63
C MET A 98 11.39 -9.04 14.69
N GLY A 99 12.60 -8.70 15.14
CA GLY A 99 13.63 -8.09 14.30
C GLY A 99 14.19 -9.01 13.21
N LEU A 100 13.79 -10.29 13.19
CA LEU A 100 14.13 -11.23 12.11
C LEU A 100 13.03 -11.33 11.04
N ILE A 101 11.90 -10.67 11.25
CA ILE A 101 10.73 -10.72 10.37
C ILE A 101 10.82 -9.61 9.33
N THR A 102 11.46 -9.94 8.22
CA THR A 102 11.52 -9.17 6.98
C THR A 102 10.24 -9.35 6.16
N GLY A 103 10.01 -8.51 5.16
CA GLY A 103 8.72 -8.44 4.45
C GLY A 103 8.27 -9.77 3.84
N GLU A 104 9.20 -10.54 3.29
CA GLU A 104 8.98 -11.86 2.69
C GLU A 104 8.69 -12.97 3.71
N LYS A 105 8.94 -12.72 5.00
CA LYS A 105 8.72 -13.69 6.09
C LYS A 105 7.42 -13.44 6.85
N VAL A 106 6.72 -12.35 6.55
CA VAL A 106 5.40 -12.09 7.14
C VAL A 106 4.41 -13.12 6.60
N PRO A 107 3.71 -13.86 7.48
CA PRO A 107 2.81 -14.90 7.03
C PRO A 107 1.59 -14.28 6.33
N ALA A 108 1.19 -14.86 5.19
CA ALA A 108 0.19 -14.27 4.30
C ALA A 108 -1.16 -13.94 4.96
N TRP A 109 -1.55 -14.67 6.01
CA TRP A 109 -2.80 -14.42 6.73
C TRP A 109 -2.81 -13.07 7.46
N GLN A 110 -1.65 -12.46 7.74
CA GLN A 110 -1.56 -11.13 8.37
C GLN A 110 -1.84 -9.98 7.40
N PHE A 111 -1.91 -10.24 6.09
CA PHE A 111 -2.24 -9.20 5.09
C PHE A 111 -3.75 -8.94 4.98
N ILE A 112 -4.57 -9.61 5.79
CA ILE A 112 -6.02 -9.46 5.81
C ILE A 112 -6.45 -9.35 7.27
N GLY A 113 -7.24 -8.31 7.57
CA GLY A 113 -7.75 -8.05 8.91
C GLY A 113 -8.98 -7.16 8.88
N GLU A 114 -9.67 -7.07 10.02
CA GLU A 114 -10.87 -6.22 10.13
C GLU A 114 -10.46 -4.76 10.34
N ALA A 115 -10.86 -3.88 9.42
CA ALA A 115 -10.52 -2.47 9.51
C ALA A 115 -11.34 -1.76 10.61
N CYS A 116 -10.67 -1.35 11.68
CA CYS A 116 -11.23 -0.57 12.78
C CYS A 116 -10.91 0.92 12.58
N VAL A 117 -11.83 1.66 11.97
CA VAL A 117 -11.61 3.06 11.59
C VAL A 117 -11.95 4.00 12.75
N ILE A 118 -10.94 4.65 13.31
CA ILE A 118 -11.06 5.69 14.33
C ILE A 118 -10.99 7.05 13.65
N ASP A 119 -12.14 7.71 13.55
CA ASP A 119 -12.23 9.05 12.94
C ASP A 119 -11.70 10.13 13.91
N ILE A 120 -10.57 10.71 13.54
CA ILE A 120 -9.91 11.82 14.24
C ILE A 120 -9.77 13.03 13.31
N SER A 121 -10.60 13.13 12.27
CA SER A 121 -10.54 14.23 11.30
C SER A 121 -10.74 15.60 11.93
N ASN A 122 -11.48 15.67 13.04
CA ASN A 122 -11.62 16.90 13.81
C ASN A 122 -10.33 17.37 14.50
N LYS A 123 -9.27 16.54 14.51
CA LYS A 123 -7.95 16.83 15.09
C LYS A 123 -6.94 17.39 14.09
N ILE A 124 -7.30 17.46 12.80
CA ILE A 124 -6.44 18.05 11.78
C ILE A 124 -6.05 19.47 12.18
N ASP A 125 -4.77 19.81 12.01
CA ASP A 125 -4.17 21.12 12.34
C ASP A 125 -4.32 21.59 13.80
N GLN A 126 -4.61 20.69 14.76
CA GLN A 126 -4.63 21.07 16.19
C GLN A 126 -3.22 21.16 16.80
N ALA A 127 -2.20 20.66 16.12
CA ALA A 127 -0.81 20.79 16.52
C ALA A 127 -0.14 21.99 15.82
N ALA A 128 0.95 22.49 16.41
CA ALA A 128 1.76 23.52 15.76
C ALA A 128 2.37 23.00 14.44
N ASN A 129 2.70 23.93 13.53
CA ASN A 129 3.38 23.57 12.29
C ASN A 129 4.66 22.77 12.55
N GLY A 130 4.82 21.64 11.84
CA GLY A 130 5.93 20.72 12.06
C GLY A 130 5.71 19.68 13.16
N ALA A 131 4.54 19.68 13.82
CA ALA A 131 4.14 18.66 14.77
C ALA A 131 2.82 17.99 14.37
N SER A 132 2.63 16.75 14.83
CA SER A 132 1.39 16.00 14.67
C SER A 132 0.57 16.04 15.95
N PHE A 133 -0.76 15.96 15.81
CA PHE A 133 -1.64 15.75 16.96
C PHE A 133 -1.29 14.41 17.64
N LEU A 134 -1.12 14.41 18.96
CA LEU A 134 -0.85 13.19 19.72
C LEU A 134 -2.14 12.41 19.93
N ILE A 135 -2.24 11.24 19.31
CA ILE A 135 -3.34 10.31 19.53
C ILE A 135 -3.11 9.61 20.88
N THR A 136 -4.03 9.82 21.81
CA THR A 136 -3.92 9.29 23.17
C THR A 136 -4.73 8.01 23.36
N PRO A 137 -4.43 7.18 24.37
CA PRO A 137 -5.19 5.96 24.66
C PRO A 137 -6.68 6.21 24.88
N GLU A 138 -7.06 7.37 25.44
CA GLU A 138 -8.46 7.73 25.71
C GLU A 138 -9.29 7.80 24.42
N ILE A 139 -8.69 8.20 23.29
CA ILE A 139 -9.36 8.24 21.99
C ILE A 139 -9.69 6.81 21.53
N VAL A 140 -8.76 5.88 21.70
CA VAL A 140 -8.96 4.47 21.34
C VAL A 140 -9.99 3.82 22.25
N GLN A 141 -9.89 4.03 23.57
CA GLN A 141 -10.84 3.51 24.55
C GLN A 141 -12.26 4.05 24.33
N ALA A 142 -12.40 5.31 23.93
CA ALA A 142 -13.70 5.89 23.59
C ALA A 142 -14.30 5.23 22.34
N TRP A 143 -13.47 4.89 21.35
CA TRP A 143 -13.90 4.11 20.18
C TRP A 143 -14.33 2.69 20.60
N GLU A 144 -13.53 2.00 21.42
CA GLU A 144 -13.85 0.65 21.89
C GLU A 144 -15.17 0.60 22.67
N LYS A 145 -15.41 1.59 23.54
CA LYS A 145 -16.66 1.72 24.30
C LYS A 145 -17.87 1.97 23.39
N LYS A 146 -17.67 2.68 22.28
CA LYS A 146 -18.75 3.02 21.34
C LYS A 146 -19.08 1.86 20.39
N TYR A 147 -18.08 1.10 19.97
CA TYR A 147 -18.22 0.07 18.95
C TYR A 147 -18.03 -1.34 19.53
N ARG A 148 -16.78 -1.75 19.78
CA ARG A 148 -16.42 -3.01 20.45
C ARG A 148 -14.96 -2.96 20.90
N PRO A 149 -14.52 -3.81 21.86
CA PRO A 149 -13.10 -3.99 22.15
C PRO A 149 -12.31 -4.39 20.90
N LEU A 150 -11.09 -3.87 20.77
CA LEU A 150 -10.13 -4.29 19.75
C LEU A 150 -9.56 -5.67 20.09
N GLY A 151 -9.24 -6.44 19.06
CA GLY A 151 -8.76 -7.81 19.19
C GLY A 151 -7.68 -8.19 18.18
N PRO A 152 -7.10 -9.40 18.31
CA PRO A 152 -6.12 -9.90 17.37
C PRO A 152 -6.67 -9.95 15.93
N GLY A 153 -5.90 -9.43 14.98
CA GLY A 153 -6.31 -9.35 13.56
C GLY A 153 -7.04 -8.06 13.17
N ASP A 154 -7.38 -7.20 14.12
CA ASP A 154 -7.89 -5.86 13.82
C ASP A 154 -6.78 -4.97 13.24
N VAL A 155 -7.12 -4.23 12.19
CA VAL A 155 -6.28 -3.19 11.60
C VAL A 155 -6.85 -1.84 12.01
N VAL A 156 -6.22 -1.19 12.98
CA VAL A 156 -6.65 0.12 13.48
C VAL A 156 -6.21 1.21 12.50
N LEU A 157 -7.17 1.90 11.90
CA LEU A 157 -6.93 3.00 10.95
C LEU A 157 -7.34 4.33 11.57
N PHE A 158 -6.40 5.26 11.67
CA PHE A 158 -6.68 6.62 12.12
C PHE A 158 -7.03 7.52 10.94
N LYS A 159 -8.33 7.76 10.74
CA LYS A 159 -8.82 8.63 9.67
C LYS A 159 -8.70 10.09 10.12
N SER A 160 -7.63 10.76 9.68
CA SER A 160 -7.33 12.16 10.02
C SER A 160 -7.75 13.18 8.96
N GLY A 161 -8.08 12.74 7.75
CA GLY A 161 -8.30 13.65 6.60
C GLY A 161 -7.02 14.31 6.09
N TYR A 162 -5.84 13.88 6.56
CA TYR A 162 -4.56 14.50 6.20
C TYR A 162 -4.26 14.34 4.70
N SER A 163 -4.39 13.13 4.16
CA SER A 163 -4.12 12.86 2.75
C SER A 163 -5.04 13.67 1.82
N ASP A 164 -6.34 13.74 2.13
CA ASP A 164 -7.31 14.53 1.36
C ASP A 164 -6.94 16.02 1.29
N ARG A 165 -6.36 16.55 2.37
CA ARG A 165 -6.04 17.97 2.49
C ARG A 165 -4.65 18.33 1.97
N TYR A 166 -3.67 17.46 2.16
CA TYR A 166 -2.25 17.78 2.03
C TYR A 166 -1.49 16.93 1.00
N TYR A 167 -2.04 15.81 0.54
CA TYR A 167 -1.40 15.01 -0.51
C TYR A 167 -1.61 15.64 -1.88
N LYS A 168 -0.83 16.68 -2.16
CA LYS A 168 -0.91 17.51 -3.37
C LYS A 168 0.40 17.41 -4.15
N PRO A 169 0.39 17.66 -5.47
CA PRO A 169 1.62 17.71 -6.26
C PRO A 169 2.66 18.65 -5.63
N LEU A 170 3.93 18.26 -5.72
CA LEU A 170 5.05 19.09 -5.31
C LEU A 170 5.04 20.39 -6.11
N ALA A 171 5.42 21.50 -5.47
CA ALA A 171 5.59 22.77 -6.17
C ALA A 171 6.73 22.65 -7.19
N LEU A 172 6.62 23.33 -8.34
CA LEU A 172 7.67 23.36 -9.34
C LEU A 172 8.99 23.85 -8.73
N GLY A 173 9.98 22.96 -8.63
CA GLY A 173 11.31 23.26 -8.08
C GLY A 173 11.51 22.91 -6.59
N GLY A 174 10.58 22.17 -5.98
CA GLY A 174 10.72 21.56 -4.65
C GLY A 174 11.30 20.16 -4.70
#